data_AF-A0A4Q5WPI6-F1
#
_entry.id   AF-A0A4Q5WPI6-F1
#
_cell.length_a   1.000
_cell.length_b   1.000
_cell.length_c   1.000
_cell.angle_alpha   90.00
_cell.angle_beta   90.00
_cell.angle_gamma   90.00
#
_symmetry.space_group_name_H-M   'P 1'
#
loop_
_entity.id
_entity.type
_entity.pdbx_description
1 polymer ?
#
loop_
_entity_poly.entity_id
_entity_poly.type
_entity_poly.pdbx_seq_one_letter_code
_entity_poly.pdbx_strand_id
1 'polypeptide(L)'
;MRVIGTKTHGYLDYLVGVLLIAAPWIFDFARGGAETWIPVILGAGAIGYSLLTDYELGASRNISMRTHLSLDLMSGILLAASPWIFGFSDYVYLPHLVLGIAEIGASLMTKTVPGDERMTDRRQHGRHQHTMAH
;
A
#
# COMPACT_ATOMS: atom_id res chain seq x y z
N MET A 1 0.38 -15.18 -8.51
CA MET A 1 -1.01 -15.42 -8.06
C MET A 1 -1.40 -14.30 -7.09
N ARG A 2 -2.57 -13.67 -7.23
CA ARG A 2 -3.00 -12.58 -6.31
C ARG A 2 -3.85 -13.17 -5.18
N VAL A 3 -3.22 -13.33 -4.03
CA VAL A 3 -3.78 -14.04 -2.86
C VAL A 3 -4.34 -13.08 -1.82
N ILE A 4 -3.78 -11.88 -1.69
CA ILE A 4 -4.17 -10.92 -0.65
C ILE A 4 -5.46 -10.19 -1.08
N GLY A 5 -6.46 -10.14 -0.18
CA GLY A 5 -7.68 -9.37 -0.37
C GLY A 5 -7.45 -7.88 -0.14
N THR A 6 -8.22 -7.02 -0.80
CA THR A 6 -8.13 -5.55 -0.67
C THR A 6 -8.30 -5.08 0.77
N LYS A 7 -9.23 -5.67 1.52
CA LYS A 7 -9.41 -5.37 2.94
C LYS A 7 -8.17 -5.71 3.80
N THR A 8 -7.54 -6.87 3.54
CA THR A 8 -6.33 -7.27 4.25
C THR A 8 -5.16 -6.36 3.91
N HIS A 9 -5.02 -6.00 2.63
CA HIS A 9 -4.03 -5.01 2.18
C HIS A 9 -4.22 -3.67 2.87
N GLY A 10 -5.46 -3.16 2.95
CA GLY A 10 -5.76 -1.93 3.66
C GLY A 10 -5.33 -1.91 5.13
N TYR A 11 -5.49 -3.02 5.86
CA TYR A 11 -4.95 -3.11 7.23
C TYR A 11 -3.42 -3.07 7.25
N LEU A 12 -2.77 -3.72 6.27
CA LEU A 12 -1.32 -3.67 6.13
C LEU A 12 -0.86 -2.24 5.81
N ASP A 13 -1.57 -1.47 4.98
CA ASP A 13 -1.18 -0.10 4.62
C ASP A 13 -1.15 0.81 5.84
N TYR A 14 -2.17 0.77 6.70
CA TYR A 14 -2.18 1.57 7.92
C TYR A 14 -1.09 1.13 8.90
N LEU A 15 -0.88 -0.18 9.05
CA LEU A 15 0.13 -0.71 9.96
C LEU A 15 1.56 -0.37 9.48
N VAL A 16 1.84 -0.63 8.20
CA VAL A 16 3.13 -0.37 7.57
C VAL A 16 3.37 1.13 7.45
N GLY A 17 2.36 1.93 7.12
CA GLY A 17 2.46 3.38 7.07
C GLY A 17 2.82 3.98 8.43
N VAL A 18 2.18 3.53 9.51
CA VAL A 18 2.55 3.95 10.88
C VAL A 18 3.96 3.46 11.24
N LEU A 19 4.31 2.22 10.89
CA LEU A 19 5.64 1.69 11.13
C LEU A 19 6.71 2.48 10.38
N LEU A 20 6.49 2.86 9.13
CA LEU A 20 7.39 3.68 8.33
C LEU A 20 7.61 5.06 8.94
N ILE A 21 6.53 5.70 9.41
CA ILE A 21 6.63 6.96 10.13
C ILE A 21 7.46 6.75 11.40
N ALA A 22 7.19 5.73 12.20
CA ALA A 22 7.89 5.52 13.47
C ALA A 22 9.32 4.96 13.31
N ALA A 23 9.66 4.36 12.16
CA ALA A 23 10.89 3.61 11.94
C ALA A 23 12.17 4.38 12.29
N PRO A 24 12.34 5.67 11.94
CA PRO A 24 13.56 6.41 12.28
C PRO A 24 13.84 6.48 13.78
N TRP A 25 12.78 6.53 14.58
CA TRP A 25 12.87 6.61 16.03
C TRP A 25 12.96 5.23 16.70
N ILE A 26 12.22 4.23 16.18
CA ILE A 26 12.26 2.86 16.71
C ILE A 26 13.62 2.20 16.48
N PHE A 27 14.22 2.42 15.30
CA PHE A 27 15.49 1.83 14.91
C PHE A 27 16.68 2.79 15.09
N ASP A 28 16.48 3.91 15.78
CA ASP A 28 17.51 4.89 16.17
C ASP A 28 18.38 5.40 15.00
N PHE A 29 17.74 5.70 13.86
CA PHE A 29 18.42 6.31 12.70
C PHE A 29 17.97 7.73 12.36
N ALA A 30 17.13 8.34 13.20
CA ALA A 30 16.67 9.72 13.04
C ALA A 30 17.81 10.74 13.20
N ARG A 31 18.39 11.20 12.08
CA ARG A 31 19.43 12.25 12.03
C ARG A 31 19.00 13.52 11.31
N GLY A 32 17.75 13.56 10.84
CA GLY A 32 17.16 14.73 10.18
C GLY A 32 17.47 14.84 8.68
N GLY A 33 18.16 13.86 8.10
CA GLY A 33 18.44 13.77 6.67
C GLY A 33 17.42 12.93 5.90
N ALA A 34 17.82 12.52 4.68
CA ALA A 34 17.01 11.71 3.79
C ALA A 34 16.66 10.34 4.40
N GLU A 35 17.59 9.76 5.16
CA GLU A 35 17.39 8.52 5.91
C GLU A 35 16.24 8.62 6.91
N THR A 36 15.94 9.82 7.41
CA THR A 36 14.83 10.05 8.35
C THR A 36 13.53 10.34 7.60
N TRP A 37 13.58 11.27 6.65
CA TRP A 37 12.37 11.86 6.07
C TRP A 37 11.76 11.06 4.94
N ILE A 38 12.54 10.25 4.20
CA ILE A 38 11.99 9.40 3.14
C ILE A 38 10.93 8.41 3.68
N PRO A 39 11.23 7.54 4.67
CA PRO A 39 10.24 6.61 5.19
C PRO A 39 9.06 7.35 5.83
N VAL A 40 9.29 8.49 6.49
CA VAL A 40 8.22 9.29 7.09
C VAL A 40 7.25 9.85 6.05
N ILE A 41 7.78 10.45 4.98
CA ILE A 41 6.96 11.03 3.91
C ILE A 41 6.22 9.93 3.14
N LEU A 42 6.88 8.81 2.83
CA LEU A 42 6.26 7.69 2.15
C LEU A 42 5.17 7.03 3.02
N GLY A 43 5.44 6.81 4.31
CA GLY A 43 4.44 6.28 5.24
C GLY A 43 3.24 7.20 5.44
N ALA A 44 3.47 8.51 5.57
CA ALA A 44 2.39 9.49 5.66
C ALA A 44 1.58 9.60 4.36
N GLY A 45 2.27 9.56 3.21
CA GLY A 45 1.68 9.50 1.89
C GLY A 45 0.80 8.25 1.73
N ALA A 46 1.31 7.08 2.14
CA ALA A 46 0.61 5.80 2.12
C ALA A 46 -0.71 5.84 2.88
N ILE A 47 -0.69 6.35 4.12
CA ILE A 47 -1.91 6.55 4.91
C ILE A 47 -2.86 7.54 4.19
N GLY A 48 -2.31 8.64 3.67
CA GLY A 48 -3.08 9.67 2.99
C GLY A 48 -3.84 9.17 1.77
N TYR A 49 -3.17 8.52 0.81
CA TYR A 49 -3.85 7.97 -0.36
C TYR A 49 -4.70 6.75 -0.01
N SER A 50 -4.35 5.96 1.01
CA SER A 50 -5.18 4.87 1.54
C SER A 50 -6.56 5.35 1.96
N LEU A 51 -6.62 6.48 2.69
CA LEU A 51 -7.88 7.11 3.09
C LEU A 51 -8.73 7.57 1.89
N LEU A 52 -8.10 7.86 0.76
CA LEU A 52 -8.78 8.31 -0.46
C LEU A 52 -9.07 7.18 -1.46
N THR A 53 -8.70 5.94 -1.13
CA THR A 53 -8.83 4.79 -2.05
C THR A 53 -10.18 4.11 -1.90
N ASP A 54 -10.75 3.71 -3.03
CA ASP A 54 -11.97 2.93 -3.12
C ASP A 54 -11.73 1.46 -2.73
N TYR A 55 -11.63 1.23 -1.42
CA TYR A 55 -11.68 -0.10 -0.80
C TYR A 55 -12.34 0.00 0.59
N GLU A 56 -12.46 -1.12 1.28
CA GLU A 56 -13.31 -1.30 2.46
C GLU A 56 -12.96 -0.42 3.68
N LEU A 57 -11.76 0.17 3.74
CA LEU A 57 -11.31 1.06 4.85
C LEU A 57 -11.02 2.50 4.37
N GLY A 58 -11.35 2.85 3.12
CA GLY A 58 -11.20 4.20 2.61
C GLY A 58 -12.27 5.14 3.19
N ALA A 59 -11.87 6.38 3.49
CA ALA A 59 -12.77 7.45 3.88
C ALA A 59 -13.49 8.07 2.67
N SER A 60 -12.83 8.09 1.50
CA SER A 60 -13.42 8.50 0.23
C SER A 60 -12.96 7.60 -0.91
N ARG A 61 -13.71 7.59 -2.03
CA ARG A 61 -13.52 6.68 -3.17
C ARG A 61 -12.97 7.41 -4.39
N ASN A 62 -11.86 8.12 -4.21
CA ASN A 62 -11.28 8.98 -5.24
C ASN A 62 -10.20 8.26 -6.05
N ILE A 63 -9.52 7.29 -5.43
CA ILE A 63 -8.40 6.56 -6.01
C ILE A 63 -8.82 5.10 -6.22
N SER A 64 -8.65 4.58 -7.44
CA SER A 64 -8.93 3.16 -7.69
C SER A 64 -7.90 2.26 -6.99
N MET A 65 -8.29 1.06 -6.57
CA MET A 65 -7.36 0.08 -5.98
C MET A 65 -6.18 -0.25 -6.91
N ARG A 66 -6.37 -0.20 -8.24
CA ARG A 66 -5.28 -0.38 -9.19
C ARG A 66 -4.26 0.76 -9.11
N THR A 67 -4.73 2.00 -9.01
CA THR A 67 -3.86 3.18 -8.86
C THR A 67 -3.11 3.12 -7.53
N HIS A 68 -3.79 2.77 -6.45
CA HIS A 68 -3.19 2.57 -5.14
C HIS A 68 -2.04 1.56 -5.18
N LEU A 69 -2.26 0.36 -5.73
CA LEU A 69 -1.21 -0.66 -5.82
C LEU A 69 -0.03 -0.24 -6.70
N SER A 70 -0.26 0.59 -7.72
CA SER A 70 0.84 1.17 -8.49
C SER A 70 1.65 2.17 -7.68
N LEU A 71 0.99 2.98 -6.83
CA LEU A 71 1.67 3.90 -5.92
C LEU A 71 2.50 3.14 -4.88
N ASP A 72 1.95 2.08 -4.28
CA ASP A 72 2.69 1.22 -3.35
C ASP A 72 3.91 0.60 -4.00
N LEU A 73 3.77 0.08 -5.22
CA LEU A 73 4.89 -0.51 -5.96
C LEU A 73 6.01 0.53 -6.19
N MET A 74 5.64 1.75 -6.59
CA MET A 74 6.61 2.83 -6.81
C MET A 74 7.25 3.30 -5.50
N SER A 75 6.44 3.45 -4.44
CA SER A 75 6.87 3.81 -3.09
C SER A 75 7.85 2.78 -2.54
N GLY A 76 7.52 1.50 -2.61
CA GLY A 76 8.37 0.41 -2.16
C GLY A 76 9.69 0.32 -2.92
N ILE A 77 9.69 0.55 -4.25
CA ILE A 77 10.93 0.63 -5.05
C ILE A 77 11.77 1.82 -4.61
N LEU A 78 11.17 3.01 -4.47
CA LEU A 78 11.88 4.21 -4.06
C LEU A 78 12.46 4.04 -2.65
N LEU A 79 11.67 3.51 -1.71
CA LEU A 79 12.11 3.25 -0.35
C LEU A 79 13.26 2.25 -0.33
N ALA A 80 13.12 1.12 -1.04
CA ALA A 80 14.16 0.11 -1.13
C ALA A 80 15.46 0.66 -1.73
N ALA A 81 15.38 1.49 -2.76
CA ALA A 81 16.55 2.06 -3.43
C ALA A 81 17.11 3.31 -2.72
N SER A 82 16.35 3.93 -1.81
CA SER A 82 16.70 5.21 -1.21
C SER A 82 18.08 5.27 -0.53
N PRO A 83 18.58 4.23 0.16
CA PRO A 83 19.91 4.31 0.80
C PRO A 83 21.03 4.59 -0.20
N TRP A 84 20.92 4.02 -1.41
CA TRP A 84 21.91 4.21 -2.47
C TRP A 84 21.68 5.49 -3.28
N ILE A 85 20.42 5.83 -3.56
CA ILE A 85 20.09 7.04 -4.33
C ILE A 85 20.51 8.31 -3.57
N PHE A 86 20.32 8.32 -2.25
CA PHE A 86 20.58 9.48 -1.40
C PHE A 86 21.90 9.38 -0.60
N GLY A 87 22.68 8.31 -0.82
CA GLY A 87 24.04 8.19 -0.31
C GLY A 87 24.16 7.94 1.20
N PHE A 88 23.18 7.27 1.82
CA PHE A 88 23.21 6.90 3.24
C PHE A 88 23.31 5.38 3.48
N SER A 89 23.61 4.59 2.44
CA SER A 89 23.71 3.13 2.51
C SER A 89 24.77 2.62 3.49
N ASP A 90 25.89 3.33 3.64
CA ASP A 90 26.97 2.94 4.56
C ASP A 90 26.58 3.12 6.04
N TYR A 91 25.49 3.86 6.28
CA TYR A 91 24.97 4.12 7.61
C TYR A 91 23.75 3.26 7.93
N VAL A 92 22.69 3.36 7.11
CA VAL A 92 21.43 2.66 7.36
C VAL A 92 20.75 2.31 6.05
N TYR A 93 20.72 1.01 5.72
CA TYR A 93 19.99 0.54 4.54
C TYR A 93 18.92 -0.50 4.88
N LEU A 94 19.10 -1.25 5.97
CA LEU A 94 18.31 -2.46 6.22
C LEU A 94 16.81 -2.17 6.45
N PRO A 95 16.39 -1.20 7.29
CA PRO A 95 14.97 -0.91 7.47
C PRO A 95 14.29 -0.45 6.17
N HIS A 96 14.98 0.40 5.39
CA HIS A 96 14.49 0.91 4.12
C HIS A 96 14.33 -0.21 3.08
N LEU A 97 15.35 -1.06 2.95
CA LEU A 97 15.35 -2.17 2.01
C LEU A 97 14.27 -3.21 2.36
N VAL A 98 14.19 -3.62 3.62
CA VAL A 98 13.26 -4.66 4.06
C VAL A 98 11.81 -4.19 3.93
N LEU A 99 11.49 -2.99 4.40
CA LEU A 99 10.14 -2.44 4.30
C LEU A 99 9.76 -2.17 2.85
N GLY A 100 10.69 -1.66 2.02
CA GLY A 100 10.44 -1.45 0.59
C GLY A 100 10.18 -2.76 -0.17
N ILE A 101 10.95 -3.83 0.11
CA ILE A 101 10.70 -5.16 -0.48
C ILE A 101 9.35 -5.71 -0.01
N ALA A 102 8.99 -5.54 1.26
CA ALA A 102 7.71 -5.98 1.78
C ALA A 102 6.53 -5.28 1.08
N GLU A 103 6.63 -3.97 0.85
CA GLU A 103 5.62 -3.15 0.14
C GLU A 103 5.49 -3.56 -1.34
N ILE A 104 6.62 -3.80 -2.03
CA ILE A 104 6.64 -4.37 -3.39
C ILE A 104 5.96 -5.75 -3.40
N GLY A 105 6.28 -6.62 -2.44
CA GLY A 105 5.69 -7.94 -2.34
C GLY A 105 4.17 -7.88 -2.12
N ALA A 106 3.72 -7.04 -1.18
CA ALA A 106 2.30 -6.84 -0.89
C ALA A 106 1.55 -6.33 -2.13
N SER A 107 2.04 -5.27 -2.78
CA SER A 107 1.40 -4.67 -3.95
C SER A 107 1.24 -5.67 -5.12
N LEU A 108 2.24 -6.51 -5.38
CA LEU A 108 2.19 -7.52 -6.45
C LEU A 108 1.27 -8.71 -6.12
N MET A 109 1.12 -9.03 -4.84
CA MET A 109 0.33 -10.18 -4.38
C MET A 109 -1.14 -9.82 -4.07
N THR A 110 -1.50 -8.54 -4.08
CA THR A 110 -2.85 -8.05 -3.79
C THR A 110 -3.79 -8.04 -5.00
N LYS A 111 -5.06 -8.35 -4.75
CA LYS A 111 -6.15 -8.27 -5.73
C LYS A 111 -6.44 -6.80 -6.07
N THR A 112 -6.64 -6.50 -7.35
CA THR A 112 -6.92 -5.12 -7.82
C THR A 112 -8.39 -4.72 -7.82
N VAL A 113 -9.29 -5.60 -7.37
CA VAL A 113 -10.75 -5.34 -7.37
C VAL A 113 -11.26 -5.58 -5.96
N PRO A 114 -11.90 -4.58 -5.32
CA PRO A 114 -12.50 -4.67 -3.99
C PRO A 114 -13.46 -5.86 -3.83
N GLY A 115 -13.56 -6.39 -2.61
CA GLY A 115 -14.46 -7.52 -2.32
C GLY A 115 -15.94 -7.17 -2.53
N ASP A 116 -16.33 -5.96 -2.15
CA ASP A 116 -17.72 -5.51 -2.18
C ASP A 116 -18.22 -5.28 -3.63
N GLU A 117 -17.37 -4.77 -4.52
CA GLU A 117 -17.69 -4.62 -5.94
C GLU A 117 -17.87 -5.96 -6.66
N ARG A 118 -17.13 -6.99 -6.27
CA ARG A 118 -17.36 -8.34 -6.79
C ARG A 118 -18.71 -8.91 -6.35
N MET A 119 -19.18 -8.52 -5.16
CA MET A 119 -20.45 -9.01 -4.64
C MET A 119 -21.64 -8.34 -5.34
N THR A 120 -21.55 -7.04 -5.64
CA THR A 120 -22.58 -6.32 -6.42
C THR A 120 -22.67 -6.85 -7.85
N ASP A 121 -21.54 -7.07 -8.53
CA ASP A 121 -21.53 -7.59 -9.90
C ASP A 121 -22.13 -9.01 -9.99
N ARG A 122 -21.78 -9.91 -9.04
CA ARG A 122 -22.39 -11.24 -8.94
C ARG A 122 -23.90 -11.20 -8.72
N ARG A 123 -24.39 -10.28 -7.87
CA ARG A 123 -25.82 -10.14 -7.59
C ARG A 123 -26.59 -9.61 -8.81
N GLN A 124 -26.00 -8.68 -9.58
CA GLN A 124 -26.61 -8.17 -10.81
C GLN A 124 -26.73 -9.26 -11.89
N HIS A 125 -25.66 -10.02 -12.13
CA HIS A 125 -25.67 -11.10 -13.12
C HIS A 125 -26.66 -12.23 -12.79
N GLY A 126 -26.78 -12.62 -11.51
CA GLY A 126 -27.77 -13.61 -11.08
C GLY A 126 -29.22 -13.16 -11.25
N ARG A 127 -29.48 -11.85 -11.12
CA ARG A 127 -30.82 -11.27 -11.32
C ARG A 127 -31.24 -11.27 -12.79
N HIS A 128 -30.32 -10.95 -13.71
CA HIS A 128 -30.64 -10.91 -15.15
C HIS A 128 -30.96 -12.29 -15.73
N GLN A 129 -30.32 -13.36 -15.24
CA GLN A 129 -30.65 -14.72 -15.68
C GLN A 129 -32.04 -15.18 -15.21
N HIS A 130 -32.49 -14.73 -14.03
CA HIS A 130 -33.83 -15.05 -13.53
C HIS A 130 -34.94 -14.32 -14.29
N THR A 131 -34.68 -13.12 -14.81
CA THR A 131 -35.67 -12.34 -15.57
C THR A 131 -35.86 -12.82 -17.01
N MET A 132 -34.87 -13.48 -17.62
CA MET A 132 -35.00 -14.04 -18.98
C MET A 132 -35.60 -15.46 -19.02
N ALA A 133 -35.88 -16.06 -17.87
CA ALA A 133 -36.43 -17.41 -17.76
C ALA A 133 -37.98 -17.47 -17.66
N HIS A 134 -38.65 -16.34 -17.86
CA HIS A 134 -40.11 -16.19 -17.85
C HIS A 134 -40.59 -15.54 -19.15
#